data_AF-A0A6B4GWW7-F1
#
_entry.id   AF-A0A6B4GWW7-F1
#
_cell.length_a   1.000
_cell.length_b   1.000
_cell.length_c   1.000
_cell.angle_alpha   90.00
_cell.angle_beta   90.00
_cell.angle_gamma   90.00
#
_symmetry.space_group_name_H-M   'P 1'
#
loop_
_entity.id
_entity.type
_entity.pdbx_description
1 polymer ?
#
loop_
_entity_poly.entity_id
_entity_poly.type
_entity_poly.pdbx_seq_one_letter_code
_entity_poly.pdbx_strand_id
1 'polypeptide(L)'
;MEIKFLGAASCVTGSCHLLKIKDKNILLDCGAYQGKDDEGDRNFSFKFDIKDIDCVILSHAHIDHSGRIPFLYKLGYRGKVISTKATADLCSIMLPDSGHILESEVEWKNRKRIRSGLPPIEPLYTLKTAQMSTSLFEGYNYDEYIEIFSNLKIRFLDSGHLLGSAITELYITENDKEFKIVYSGDLGNTTLPILKDPVQVDYADYVLMETTYGNRLHDNINSQLKQLIHIVKDTFKRRGNVIIPSFAVGRTQEVIYALNKYVESNILKNIKVYVDSPLASEATKIFNEYTTDFDEDAQKLLKEGDNPLEFNGLYFTNSPQESMELNKIKTGAIIISASGMCEAGRIRHHLKHNLWRKECSIVFVGYQAEGTLGQKILSGAKKIKLFGEEIAVNAEIYNLPSLSGHADKNGLLNWLENFKEKPKEVILIHGEKASRDYFKNLLIEKNYNTFCPNIGDIYSSEFKGQRKSVVKNKITNLLNSIEDIDSLNKEDLLNLIKKEIY
;
A
#
# COMPACT_ATOMS: atom_id res chain seq x y z
N MET A 1 10.35 8.73 -23.91
CA MET A 1 9.57 8.50 -22.68
C MET A 1 10.12 9.32 -21.52
N GLU A 2 9.23 9.85 -20.69
CA GLU A 2 9.54 10.56 -19.45
C GLU A 2 8.63 10.10 -18.30
N ILE A 3 9.16 10.03 -17.07
CA ILE A 3 8.41 9.74 -15.84
C ILE A 3 8.60 10.89 -14.86
N LYS A 4 7.52 11.55 -14.46
CA LYS A 4 7.53 12.60 -13.44
C LYS A 4 6.93 12.07 -12.14
N PHE A 5 7.65 12.22 -11.03
CA PHE A 5 7.24 11.68 -9.73
C PHE A 5 6.43 12.74 -8.96
N LEU A 6 5.13 12.52 -8.78
CA LEU A 6 4.19 13.50 -8.21
C LEU A 6 3.76 13.18 -6.78
N GLY A 7 4.03 11.96 -6.31
CA GLY A 7 3.85 11.48 -4.94
C GLY A 7 4.57 10.16 -4.70
N ALA A 8 4.49 9.62 -3.47
CA ALA A 8 5.23 8.43 -3.02
C ALA A 8 6.74 8.43 -3.39
N ALA A 9 7.36 9.62 -3.37
CA ALA A 9 8.78 9.82 -3.68
C ALA A 9 9.48 10.40 -2.45
N SER A 10 10.17 9.54 -1.70
CA SER A 10 10.65 9.80 -0.32
C SER A 10 9.56 9.83 0.76
N CYS A 11 8.36 9.35 0.45
CA CYS A 11 7.23 9.13 1.36
C CYS A 11 6.51 7.83 0.99
N VAL A 12 5.62 7.36 1.86
CA VAL A 12 4.85 6.14 1.63
C VAL A 12 3.57 6.49 0.88
N THR A 13 2.77 7.42 1.39
CA THR A 13 1.43 7.64 0.84
C THR A 13 1.38 8.63 -0.33
N GLY A 14 0.21 8.70 -0.98
CA GLY A 14 -0.05 9.64 -2.06
C GLY A 14 0.54 9.23 -3.40
N SER A 15 0.66 7.92 -3.66
CA SER A 15 1.23 7.36 -4.89
C SER A 15 0.62 8.01 -6.13
N CYS A 16 1.50 8.57 -6.98
CA CYS A 16 1.10 9.23 -8.21
C CYS A 16 2.35 9.50 -9.06
N HIS A 17 2.42 8.90 -10.24
CA HIS A 17 3.52 9.08 -11.18
C HIS A 17 2.96 9.34 -12.58
N LEU A 18 3.45 10.39 -13.23
CA LEU A 18 3.03 10.75 -14.58
C LEU A 18 4.00 10.16 -15.60
N LEU A 19 3.55 9.17 -16.35
CA LEU A 19 4.26 8.56 -17.46
C LEU A 19 3.85 9.25 -18.75
N LYS A 20 4.82 9.88 -19.42
CA LYS A 20 4.64 10.53 -20.71
C LYS A 20 5.26 9.68 -21.82
N ILE A 21 4.42 9.28 -22.78
CA ILE A 21 4.81 8.51 -23.96
C ILE A 21 4.33 9.28 -25.20
N LYS A 22 5.27 9.87 -25.95
CA LYS A 22 4.96 10.79 -27.05
C LYS A 22 3.99 11.91 -26.62
N ASP A 23 2.78 11.93 -27.17
CA ASP A 23 1.69 12.87 -26.92
C ASP A 23 0.72 12.40 -25.82
N LYS A 24 0.95 11.22 -25.23
CA LYS A 24 0.10 10.63 -24.20
C LYS A 24 0.64 10.84 -22.80
N ASN A 25 -0.25 11.21 -21.87
CA ASN A 25 0.05 11.33 -20.46
C ASN A 25 -0.81 10.35 -19.65
N ILE A 26 -0.15 9.42 -18.98
CA ILE A 26 -0.75 8.35 -18.20
C ILE A 26 -0.38 8.54 -16.74
N LEU A 27 -1.36 8.49 -15.83
CA LEU A 27 -1.09 8.42 -14.40
C LEU A 27 -0.94 6.96 -13.97
N LEU A 28 0.16 6.64 -13.31
CA LEU A 28 0.29 5.43 -12.49
C LEU A 28 -0.10 5.81 -11.07
N ASP A 29 -1.25 5.28 -10.64
CA ASP A 29 -1.94 5.60 -9.39
C ASP A 29 -2.31 7.09 -9.22
N CYS A 30 -3.30 7.33 -8.34
CA CYS A 30 -3.74 8.66 -7.95
C CYS A 30 -4.26 8.61 -6.51
N GLY A 31 -3.34 8.41 -5.58
CA GLY A 31 -3.65 8.14 -4.18
C GLY A 31 -3.62 9.37 -3.28
N ALA A 32 -4.31 9.31 -2.14
CA ALA A 32 -4.33 10.38 -1.14
C ALA A 32 -3.15 10.27 -0.17
N TYR A 33 -2.60 11.42 0.20
CA TYR A 33 -1.64 11.51 1.29
C TYR A 33 -2.35 11.31 2.63
N GLN A 34 -1.75 10.57 3.56
CA GLN A 34 -2.32 10.29 4.87
C GLN A 34 -1.30 10.53 5.99
N GLY A 35 -1.79 10.77 7.21
CA GLY A 35 -0.94 10.92 8.40
C GLY A 35 0.05 12.06 8.26
N LYS A 36 1.34 11.78 8.47
CA LYS A 36 2.41 12.79 8.38
C LYS A 36 2.70 13.28 6.95
N ASP A 37 2.27 12.53 5.94
CA ASP A 37 2.52 12.91 4.54
C ASP A 37 1.47 13.91 4.02
N ASP A 38 0.31 14.00 4.69
CA ASP A 38 -0.78 14.96 4.42
C ASP A 38 -0.43 16.37 4.93
N GLU A 39 0.61 16.94 4.35
CA GLU A 39 1.11 18.28 4.68
C GLU A 39 0.55 19.34 3.73
N GLY A 40 0.06 20.44 4.30
CA GLY A 40 -0.36 21.62 3.54
C GLY A 40 -1.55 21.33 2.62
N ASP A 41 -1.36 21.53 1.32
CA ASP A 41 -2.37 21.41 0.27
C ASP A 41 -2.08 20.27 -0.71
N ARG A 42 -1.20 19.32 -0.35
CA ARG A 42 -0.77 18.22 -1.23
C ARG A 42 -1.92 17.38 -1.77
N ASN A 43 -2.95 17.15 -0.96
CA ASN A 43 -4.16 16.46 -1.41
C ASN A 43 -5.05 17.31 -2.31
N PHE A 44 -5.01 18.64 -2.16
CA PHE A 44 -5.90 19.61 -2.83
C PHE A 44 -5.34 20.17 -4.14
N SER A 45 -4.11 19.81 -4.53
CA SER A 45 -3.49 20.31 -5.76
C SER A 45 -2.80 19.21 -6.56
N PHE A 46 -2.88 19.35 -7.88
CA PHE A 46 -2.11 18.54 -8.83
C PHE A 46 -1.07 19.42 -9.52
N LYS A 47 0.14 18.86 -9.75
CA LYS A 47 1.23 19.54 -10.46
C LYS A 47 1.25 19.19 -11.96
N PHE A 48 0.06 19.02 -12.53
CA PHE A 48 -0.23 18.71 -13.93
C PHE A 48 -1.61 19.29 -14.30
N ASP A 49 -1.85 19.53 -15.59
CA ASP A 49 -3.19 19.86 -16.08
C ASP A 49 -4.00 18.57 -16.23
N ILE A 50 -5.22 18.58 -15.69
CA ILE A 50 -6.13 17.43 -15.66
C ILE A 50 -6.64 17.11 -17.06
N LYS A 51 -6.76 18.12 -17.93
CA LYS A 51 -7.20 17.95 -19.32
C LYS A 51 -6.20 17.19 -20.18
N ASP A 52 -4.94 17.17 -19.75
CA ASP A 52 -3.86 16.53 -20.48
C ASP A 52 -3.73 15.04 -20.14
N ILE A 53 -4.44 14.54 -19.12
CA ILE A 53 -4.37 13.14 -18.69
C ILE A 53 -5.30 12.28 -19.56
N ASP A 54 -4.73 11.31 -20.27
CA ASP A 54 -5.50 10.42 -21.14
C ASP A 54 -6.14 9.25 -20.36
N CYS A 55 -5.40 8.67 -19.40
CA CYS A 55 -5.90 7.59 -18.55
C CYS A 55 -5.16 7.50 -17.21
N VAL A 56 -5.77 6.79 -16.26
CA VAL A 56 -5.15 6.36 -15.00
C VAL A 56 -5.02 4.84 -15.05
N ILE A 57 -3.84 4.31 -14.72
CA ILE A 57 -3.63 2.89 -14.44
C ILE A 57 -3.49 2.75 -12.92
N LEU A 58 -4.36 1.97 -12.32
CA LEU A 58 -4.42 1.79 -10.87
C LEU A 58 -3.92 0.40 -10.48
N SER A 59 -2.92 0.35 -9.60
CA SER A 59 -2.32 -0.89 -9.10
C SER A 59 -3.27 -1.66 -8.18
N HIS A 60 -3.91 -0.98 -7.22
CA HIS A 60 -4.82 -1.60 -6.26
C HIS A 60 -5.70 -0.57 -5.52
N ALA A 61 -6.62 -1.08 -4.69
CA ALA A 61 -7.72 -0.28 -4.14
C ALA A 61 -7.38 0.61 -2.93
N HIS A 62 -6.21 0.48 -2.29
CA HIS A 62 -5.89 1.28 -1.10
C HIS A 62 -5.93 2.79 -1.36
N ILE A 63 -6.32 3.55 -0.34
CA ILE A 63 -6.61 4.99 -0.46
C ILE A 63 -5.36 5.82 -0.79
N ASP A 64 -4.18 5.35 -0.41
CA ASP A 64 -2.89 5.94 -0.81
C ASP A 64 -2.44 5.62 -2.23
N HIS A 65 -3.24 4.85 -2.99
CA HIS A 65 -3.10 4.61 -4.43
C HIS A 65 -4.33 5.08 -5.24
N SER A 66 -5.54 5.03 -4.67
CA SER A 66 -6.80 5.33 -5.35
C SER A 66 -7.51 6.60 -4.86
N GLY A 67 -7.15 7.09 -3.67
CA GLY A 67 -7.94 8.02 -2.87
C GLY A 67 -8.08 9.45 -3.42
N ARG A 68 -7.32 9.85 -4.44
CA ARG A 68 -7.49 11.13 -5.14
C ARG A 68 -8.24 11.00 -6.46
N ILE A 69 -8.62 9.80 -6.91
CA ILE A 69 -9.44 9.61 -8.13
C ILE A 69 -10.78 10.36 -8.05
N PRO A 70 -11.54 10.35 -6.93
CA PRO A 70 -12.75 11.15 -6.81
C PRO A 70 -12.49 12.66 -6.90
N PHE A 71 -11.34 13.13 -6.41
CA PHE A 71 -10.94 14.53 -6.52
C PHE A 71 -10.58 14.90 -7.96
N LEU A 72 -9.88 14.01 -8.68
CA LEU A 72 -9.61 14.13 -10.10
C LEU A 72 -10.93 14.25 -10.89
N TYR A 73 -11.92 13.42 -10.57
CA TYR A 73 -13.28 13.52 -11.13
C TYR A 73 -13.99 14.84 -10.78
N LYS A 74 -13.90 15.30 -9.53
CA LYS A 74 -14.46 16.60 -9.07
C LYS A 74 -13.92 17.76 -9.91
N LEU A 75 -12.63 17.71 -10.25
CA LEU A 75 -11.95 18.74 -11.03
C LEU A 75 -12.14 18.62 -12.56
N GLY A 76 -12.91 17.65 -13.04
CA GLY A 76 -13.37 17.58 -14.42
C GLY A 76 -12.79 16.44 -15.26
N TYR A 77 -11.93 15.58 -14.70
CA TYR A 77 -11.43 14.41 -15.41
C TYR A 77 -12.55 13.42 -15.73
N ARG A 78 -12.55 12.88 -16.95
CA ARG A 78 -13.53 11.89 -17.43
C ARG A 78 -12.89 10.73 -18.19
N GLY A 79 -11.55 10.63 -18.16
CA GLY A 79 -10.85 9.49 -18.76
C GLY A 79 -11.03 8.21 -17.94
N LYS A 80 -10.56 7.10 -18.49
CA LYS A 80 -10.69 5.77 -17.88
C LYS A 80 -9.73 5.60 -16.69
N VAL A 81 -10.15 4.83 -15.71
CA VAL A 81 -9.31 4.27 -14.63
C VAL A 81 -9.23 2.77 -14.87
N ILE A 82 -8.05 2.29 -15.24
CA ILE A 82 -7.82 0.93 -15.70
C ILE A 82 -7.17 0.15 -14.58
N SER A 83 -7.81 -0.93 -14.15
CA SER A 83 -7.35 -1.77 -13.03
C SER A 83 -7.74 -3.23 -13.25
N THR A 84 -7.45 -4.10 -12.28
CA THR A 84 -8.12 -5.40 -12.21
C THR A 84 -9.60 -5.23 -11.85
N LYS A 85 -10.41 -6.25 -12.14
CA LYS A 85 -11.85 -6.27 -11.78
C LYS A 85 -12.07 -6.16 -10.27
N ALA A 86 -11.37 -6.98 -9.48
CA ALA A 86 -11.49 -6.94 -8.03
C ALA A 86 -11.06 -5.58 -7.44
N THR A 87 -10.02 -4.92 -8.00
CA THR A 87 -9.65 -3.56 -7.59
C THR A 87 -10.77 -2.55 -7.89
N ALA A 88 -11.41 -2.63 -9.06
CA ALA A 88 -12.51 -1.74 -9.40
C ALA A 88 -13.70 -1.91 -8.44
N ASP A 89 -14.06 -3.15 -8.12
CA ASP A 89 -15.15 -3.46 -7.19
C ASP A 89 -14.83 -3.02 -5.76
N LEU A 90 -13.61 -3.24 -5.28
CA LEU A 90 -13.17 -2.74 -3.98
C LEU A 90 -13.18 -1.20 -3.94
N CYS A 91 -12.72 -0.52 -4.99
CA CYS A 91 -12.81 0.94 -5.10
C CYS A 91 -14.26 1.44 -5.07
N SER A 92 -15.23 0.64 -5.55
CA SER A 92 -16.65 1.01 -5.54
C SER A 92 -17.25 1.18 -4.14
N ILE A 93 -16.65 0.54 -3.12
CA ILE A 93 -17.06 0.67 -1.71
C ILE A 93 -16.08 1.52 -0.90
N MET A 94 -14.77 1.44 -1.19
CA MET A 94 -13.74 2.14 -0.42
C MET A 94 -13.74 3.65 -0.66
N LEU A 95 -13.92 4.09 -1.91
CA LEU A 95 -13.93 5.52 -2.23
C LEU A 95 -15.15 6.24 -1.64
N PRO A 96 -16.39 5.70 -1.72
CA PRO A 96 -17.53 6.30 -1.03
C PRO A 96 -17.40 6.37 0.49
N ASP A 97 -16.85 5.33 1.14
CA ASP A 97 -16.60 5.34 2.58
C ASP A 97 -15.58 6.44 2.94
N SER A 98 -14.50 6.57 2.17
CA SER A 98 -13.54 7.67 2.33
C SER A 98 -14.21 9.05 2.17
N GLY A 99 -15.08 9.21 1.17
CA GLY A 99 -15.86 10.44 0.97
C GLY A 99 -16.75 10.77 2.17
N HIS A 100 -17.40 9.76 2.76
CA HIS A 100 -18.22 9.94 3.96
C HIS A 100 -17.39 10.37 5.18
N ILE A 101 -16.22 9.79 5.37
CA ILE A 101 -15.28 10.15 6.44
C ILE A 101 -14.83 11.61 6.26
N LEU A 102 -14.42 12.00 5.04
CA LEU A 102 -14.00 13.36 4.72
C LEU A 102 -15.11 14.40 4.98
N GLU A 103 -16.35 14.10 4.59
CA GLU A 103 -17.51 14.95 4.89
C GLU A 103 -17.73 15.12 6.39
N SER A 104 -17.71 14.01 7.14
CA SER A 104 -17.92 14.00 8.59
C SER A 104 -16.84 14.80 9.33
N GLU A 105 -15.58 14.68 8.91
CA GLU A 105 -14.48 15.46 9.46
C GLU A 105 -14.63 16.95 9.20
N VAL A 106 -14.98 17.33 7.97
CA VAL A 106 -15.18 18.73 7.59
C VAL A 106 -16.38 19.33 8.29
N GLU A 107 -17.48 18.59 8.46
CA GLU A 107 -18.63 19.04 9.25
C GLU A 107 -18.21 19.39 10.68
N TRP A 108 -17.41 18.52 11.32
CA TRP A 108 -16.90 18.78 12.68
C TRP A 108 -15.93 19.98 12.74
N LYS A 109 -15.02 20.09 11.77
CA LYS A 109 -14.11 21.25 11.65
C LYS A 109 -14.91 22.54 11.44
N ASN A 110 -15.91 22.54 10.56
CA ASN A 110 -16.76 23.69 10.26
C ASN A 110 -17.58 24.15 11.46
N ARG A 111 -18.12 23.23 12.28
CA ARG A 111 -18.77 23.60 13.56
C ARG A 111 -17.85 24.42 14.47
N LYS A 112 -16.55 24.11 14.52
CA LYS A 112 -15.57 24.89 15.29
C LYS A 112 -15.24 26.21 14.60
N ARG A 113 -15.02 26.21 13.29
CA ARG A 113 -14.71 27.41 12.50
C ARG A 113 -15.79 28.47 12.60
N ILE A 114 -17.06 28.06 12.49
CA ILE A 114 -18.23 28.94 12.66
C ILE A 114 -18.22 29.60 14.05
N ARG A 115 -17.96 28.84 15.13
CA ARG A 115 -17.84 29.40 16.49
C ARG A 115 -16.68 30.39 16.64
N SER A 116 -15.64 30.24 15.82
CA SER A 116 -14.47 31.12 15.77
C SER A 116 -14.59 32.24 14.73
N GLY A 117 -15.73 32.40 14.06
CA GLY A 117 -15.93 33.43 13.02
C GLY A 117 -15.14 33.20 11.72
N LEU A 118 -14.63 31.98 11.49
CA LEU A 118 -13.89 31.60 10.29
C LEU A 118 -14.82 31.02 9.22
N PRO A 119 -14.56 31.26 7.92
CA PRO A 119 -15.37 30.71 6.82
C PRO A 119 -15.30 29.18 6.80
N PRO A 120 -16.37 28.47 6.38
CA PRO A 120 -16.35 27.02 6.25
C PRO A 120 -15.35 26.57 5.18
N ILE A 121 -14.86 25.34 5.31
CA ILE A 121 -14.05 24.64 4.31
C ILE A 121 -14.86 23.52 3.67
N GLU A 122 -14.45 23.07 2.49
CA GLU A 122 -15.03 21.91 1.82
C GLU A 122 -14.18 20.65 2.06
N PRO A 123 -14.79 19.45 2.04
CA PRO A 123 -14.03 18.22 1.96
C PRO A 123 -13.36 18.08 0.60
N LEU A 124 -12.28 17.28 0.56
CA LEU A 124 -11.56 16.97 -0.67
C LEU A 124 -12.54 16.48 -1.76
N TYR A 125 -13.42 15.55 -1.37
CA TYR A 125 -14.60 15.14 -2.12
C TYR A 125 -15.67 14.61 -1.17
N THR A 126 -16.87 14.39 -1.70
CA THR A 126 -18.02 13.86 -0.95
C THR A 126 -18.25 12.39 -1.25
N LEU A 127 -19.02 11.68 -0.41
CA LEU A 127 -19.53 10.33 -0.72
C LEU A 127 -20.14 10.30 -2.13
N LYS A 128 -20.98 11.29 -2.46
CA LYS A 128 -21.66 11.37 -3.75
C LYS A 128 -20.67 11.54 -4.91
N THR A 129 -19.64 12.37 -4.76
CA THR A 129 -18.58 12.54 -5.75
C THR A 129 -17.82 11.23 -5.96
N ALA A 130 -17.48 10.53 -4.88
CA ALA A 130 -16.80 9.24 -4.95
C ALA A 130 -17.65 8.18 -5.65
N GLN A 131 -18.94 8.08 -5.32
CA GLN A 131 -19.88 7.19 -6.01
C GLN A 131 -19.98 7.49 -7.50
N MET A 132 -19.99 8.76 -7.92
CA MET A 132 -20.00 9.08 -9.35
C MET A 132 -18.68 8.70 -10.03
N SER A 133 -17.54 8.86 -9.34
CA SER A 133 -16.23 8.57 -9.92
C SER A 133 -16.01 7.09 -10.21
N THR A 134 -16.80 6.18 -9.62
CA THR A 134 -16.72 4.74 -9.92
C THR A 134 -17.07 4.45 -11.38
N SER A 135 -17.84 5.33 -12.05
CA SER A 135 -18.15 5.18 -13.48
C SER A 135 -16.93 5.35 -14.40
N LEU A 136 -15.79 5.80 -13.87
CA LEU A 136 -14.54 5.90 -14.62
C LEU A 136 -13.81 4.55 -14.73
N PHE A 137 -14.14 3.58 -13.88
CA PHE A 137 -13.36 2.35 -13.72
C PHE A 137 -13.68 1.32 -14.81
N GLU A 138 -12.62 0.74 -15.38
CA GLU A 138 -12.66 -0.42 -16.25
C GLU A 138 -11.76 -1.52 -15.68
N GLY A 139 -12.40 -2.63 -15.28
CA GLY A 139 -11.74 -3.78 -14.68
C GLY A 139 -11.38 -4.86 -15.70
N TYR A 140 -10.13 -5.33 -15.66
CA TYR A 140 -9.60 -6.39 -16.51
C TYR A 140 -9.14 -7.60 -15.68
N ASN A 141 -8.96 -8.76 -16.32
CA ASN A 141 -8.41 -9.93 -15.63
C ASN A 141 -6.88 -9.85 -15.53
N TYR A 142 -6.31 -10.63 -14.62
CA TYR A 142 -4.89 -10.93 -14.66
C TYR A 142 -4.49 -11.62 -15.97
N ASP A 143 -3.21 -11.47 -16.35
CA ASP A 143 -2.59 -12.03 -17.54
C ASP A 143 -3.20 -11.58 -18.89
N GLU A 144 -4.22 -10.73 -18.85
CA GLU A 144 -4.86 -10.15 -20.03
C GLU A 144 -3.99 -9.02 -20.61
N TYR A 145 -3.86 -9.05 -21.93
CA TYR A 145 -3.07 -8.12 -22.71
C TYR A 145 -3.97 -6.98 -23.20
N ILE A 146 -3.84 -5.80 -22.60
CA ILE A 146 -4.76 -4.68 -22.79
C ILE A 146 -4.09 -3.59 -23.61
N GLU A 147 -4.61 -3.31 -24.81
CA GLU A 147 -4.13 -2.20 -25.64
C GLU A 147 -4.76 -0.89 -25.16
N ILE A 148 -3.93 0.02 -24.62
CA ILE A 148 -4.36 1.33 -24.11
C ILE A 148 -4.31 2.36 -25.22
N PHE A 149 -3.18 2.38 -25.93
CA PHE A 149 -2.93 3.17 -27.13
C PHE A 149 -2.08 2.33 -28.09
N SER A 150 -1.95 2.75 -29.35
CA SER A 150 -1.15 2.02 -30.36
C SER A 150 0.32 1.81 -29.98
N ASN A 151 0.84 2.57 -29.02
CA ASN A 151 2.22 2.52 -28.52
C ASN A 151 2.32 2.12 -27.04
N LEU A 152 1.21 1.73 -26.42
CA LEU A 152 1.16 1.30 -25.02
C LEU A 152 0.18 0.13 -24.86
N LYS A 153 0.74 -1.01 -24.48
CA LYS A 153 0.00 -2.19 -24.05
C LYS A 153 0.37 -2.50 -22.60
N ILE A 154 -0.59 -2.96 -21.81
CA ILE A 154 -0.34 -3.36 -20.43
C ILE A 154 -0.79 -4.79 -20.16
N ARG A 155 -0.27 -5.36 -19.09
CA ARG A 155 -0.73 -6.62 -18.50
C ARG A 155 -0.63 -6.53 -16.99
N PHE A 156 -1.68 -6.95 -16.30
CA PHE A 156 -1.69 -7.06 -14.85
C PHE A 156 -1.27 -8.46 -14.42
N LEU A 157 -0.35 -8.54 -13.46
CA LEU A 157 0.05 -9.76 -12.77
C LEU A 157 -0.28 -9.61 -11.29
N ASP A 158 -0.63 -10.69 -10.61
CA ASP A 158 -0.98 -10.64 -9.19
C ASP A 158 0.23 -10.19 -8.35
N SER A 159 0.05 -9.12 -7.57
CA SER A 159 1.11 -8.63 -6.67
C SER A 159 1.07 -9.29 -5.29
N GLY A 160 0.05 -10.07 -4.95
CA GLY A 160 -0.11 -10.76 -3.67
C GLY A 160 -0.34 -9.85 -2.46
N HIS A 161 -0.57 -8.55 -2.67
CA HIS A 161 -0.68 -7.54 -1.60
C HIS A 161 -2.10 -7.39 -1.05
N LEU A 162 -3.08 -7.34 -1.94
CA LEU A 162 -4.51 -7.21 -1.67
C LEU A 162 -5.25 -7.99 -2.75
N LEU A 163 -6.49 -8.41 -2.48
CA LEU A 163 -7.34 -8.94 -3.54
C LEU A 163 -7.41 -7.96 -4.72
N GLY A 164 -7.05 -8.43 -5.91
CA GLY A 164 -7.01 -7.59 -7.11
C GLY A 164 -5.77 -6.70 -7.25
N SER A 165 -4.83 -6.72 -6.31
CA SER A 165 -3.62 -5.90 -6.45
C SER A 165 -2.73 -6.41 -7.57
N ALA A 166 -2.10 -5.47 -8.29
CA ALA A 166 -1.39 -5.81 -9.51
C ALA A 166 0.00 -5.20 -9.62
N ILE A 167 0.95 -6.05 -10.00
CA ILE A 167 2.16 -5.67 -10.72
C ILE A 167 1.71 -5.35 -12.14
N THR A 168 2.03 -4.14 -12.62
CA THR A 168 1.67 -3.70 -13.97
C THR A 168 2.88 -3.77 -14.89
N GLU A 169 2.81 -4.62 -15.91
CA GLU A 169 3.75 -4.60 -17.01
C GLU A 169 3.27 -3.62 -18.08
N LEU A 170 4.13 -2.68 -18.49
CA LEU A 170 3.88 -1.71 -19.54
C LEU A 170 4.83 -1.96 -20.70
N TYR A 171 4.28 -2.38 -21.83
CA TYR A 171 4.97 -2.61 -23.09
C TYR A 171 4.82 -1.36 -23.95
N ILE A 172 5.93 -0.67 -24.18
CA ILE A 172 5.94 0.66 -24.80
C ILE A 172 6.74 0.62 -26.08
N THR A 173 6.20 1.21 -27.14
CA THR A 173 6.85 1.30 -28.45
C THR A 173 7.16 2.76 -28.80
N GLU A 174 8.44 3.13 -28.81
CA GLU A 174 8.91 4.45 -29.27
C GLU A 174 10.01 4.30 -30.32
N ASN A 175 9.91 5.05 -31.42
CA ASN A 175 10.91 5.03 -32.52
C ASN A 175 11.25 3.61 -33.00
N ASP A 176 10.22 2.78 -33.20
CA ASP A 176 10.30 1.37 -33.61
C ASP A 176 11.11 0.46 -32.66
N LYS A 177 11.30 0.91 -31.41
CA LYS A 177 11.89 0.11 -30.34
C LYS A 177 10.86 -0.16 -29.26
N GLU A 178 10.80 -1.42 -28.85
CA GLU A 178 10.02 -1.85 -27.70
C GLU A 178 10.89 -1.83 -26.45
N PHE A 179 10.32 -1.36 -25.35
CA PHE A 179 10.88 -1.54 -24.03
C PHE A 179 9.77 -1.77 -23.02
N LYS A 180 10.12 -2.41 -21.91
CA LYS A 180 9.18 -2.83 -20.88
C LYS A 180 9.47 -2.15 -19.56
N ILE A 181 8.48 -1.45 -19.02
CA ILE A 181 8.47 -1.00 -17.64
C ILE A 181 7.66 -1.98 -16.80
N VAL A 182 8.14 -2.28 -15.60
CA VAL A 182 7.35 -2.94 -14.57
C VAL A 182 7.11 -1.96 -13.45
N TYR A 183 5.84 -1.67 -13.16
CA TYR A 183 5.41 -0.94 -11.98
C TYR A 183 4.89 -1.94 -10.95
N SER A 184 5.52 -2.04 -9.79
CA SER A 184 5.15 -3.06 -8.81
C SER A 184 3.82 -2.81 -8.12
N GLY A 185 3.37 -1.56 -8.03
CA GLY A 185 2.42 -1.17 -6.99
C GLY A 185 2.99 -1.53 -5.61
N ASP A 186 2.13 -2.04 -4.74
CA ASP A 186 2.56 -2.70 -3.51
C ASP A 186 2.74 -4.20 -3.73
N LEU A 187 3.85 -4.74 -3.24
CA LEU A 187 4.20 -6.15 -3.33
C LEU A 187 3.80 -6.87 -2.05
N GLY A 188 3.08 -7.97 -2.22
CA GLY A 188 2.67 -8.89 -1.18
C GLY A 188 3.84 -9.51 -0.42
N ASN A 189 3.64 -9.74 0.87
CA ASN A 189 4.50 -10.70 1.56
C ASN A 189 4.19 -12.12 1.06
N THR A 190 5.18 -13.01 1.06
CA THR A 190 4.94 -14.41 0.72
C THR A 190 4.21 -15.11 1.87
N THR A 191 3.38 -16.10 1.57
CA THR A 191 2.62 -16.92 2.54
C THR A 191 1.57 -16.15 3.33
N LEU A 192 1.07 -15.04 2.76
CA LEU A 192 -0.12 -14.38 3.30
C LEU A 192 -1.32 -15.33 3.19
N PRO A 193 -2.17 -15.44 4.22
CA PRO A 193 -3.37 -16.26 4.11
C PRO A 193 -4.32 -15.71 3.04
N ILE A 194 -4.99 -16.59 2.29
CA ILE A 194 -5.98 -16.29 1.24
C ILE A 194 -5.34 -15.83 -0.07
N LEU A 195 -4.34 -14.95 -0.03
CA LEU A 195 -3.78 -14.34 -1.22
C LEU A 195 -2.64 -15.18 -1.81
N LYS A 196 -2.55 -15.22 -3.15
CA LYS A 196 -1.42 -15.83 -3.84
C LYS A 196 -0.13 -15.06 -3.54
N ASP A 197 0.99 -15.76 -3.62
CA ASP A 197 2.30 -15.11 -3.59
C ASP A 197 2.47 -14.19 -4.82
N PRO A 198 3.24 -13.09 -4.70
CA PRO A 198 3.49 -12.18 -5.82
C PRO A 198 4.08 -12.92 -7.03
N VAL A 199 3.52 -12.66 -8.22
CA VAL A 199 4.00 -13.27 -9.45
C VAL A 199 5.42 -12.79 -9.78
N GLN A 200 6.28 -13.72 -10.17
CA GLN A 200 7.63 -13.44 -10.65
C GLN A 200 7.59 -12.87 -12.07
N VAL A 201 8.46 -11.90 -12.34
CA VAL A 201 8.55 -11.27 -13.66
C VAL A 201 9.87 -11.62 -14.33
N ASP A 202 9.78 -12.16 -15.54
CA ASP A 202 10.94 -12.66 -16.28
C ASP A 202 11.94 -11.56 -16.73
N TYR A 203 11.41 -10.43 -17.22
CA TYR A 203 12.21 -9.37 -17.86
C TYR A 203 11.57 -7.99 -17.68
N ALA A 204 12.40 -6.95 -17.52
CA ALA A 204 12.02 -5.55 -17.68
C ALA A 204 13.26 -4.70 -18.01
N ASP A 205 13.08 -3.63 -18.78
CA ASP A 205 14.12 -2.62 -18.96
C ASP A 205 14.26 -1.73 -17.72
N TYR A 206 13.11 -1.35 -17.15
CA TYR A 206 13.03 -0.48 -15.98
C TYR A 206 12.00 -1.03 -14.99
N VAL A 207 12.33 -0.96 -13.71
CA VAL A 207 11.44 -1.40 -12.63
C VAL A 207 11.18 -0.21 -11.71
N LEU A 208 9.93 0.17 -11.53
CA LEU A 208 9.48 1.09 -10.48
C LEU A 208 8.95 0.22 -9.34
N MET A 209 9.66 0.17 -8.22
CA MET A 209 9.30 -0.71 -7.10
C MET A 209 9.10 0.03 -5.79
N GLU A 210 8.15 -0.46 -4.99
CA GLU A 210 7.95 -0.01 -3.62
C GLU A 210 9.14 -0.32 -2.70
N THR A 211 9.24 0.42 -1.60
CA THR A 211 10.29 0.26 -0.59
C THR A 211 9.77 0.43 0.82
N THR A 212 8.50 0.06 1.09
CA THR A 212 7.84 0.28 2.39
C THR A 212 8.64 -0.36 3.52
N TYR A 213 9.09 -1.60 3.34
CA TYR A 213 9.93 -2.33 4.29
C TYR A 213 11.32 -2.70 3.75
N GLY A 214 11.87 -1.88 2.85
CA GLY A 214 13.23 -2.02 2.33
C GLY A 214 14.34 -2.11 3.40
N ASN A 215 14.08 -1.70 4.65
CA ASN A 215 15.01 -1.82 5.77
C ASN A 215 14.54 -2.73 6.93
N ARG A 216 13.47 -3.51 6.76
CA ARG A 216 12.92 -4.37 7.83
C ARG A 216 12.80 -5.83 7.40
N LEU A 217 12.71 -6.71 8.38
CA LEU A 217 12.40 -8.13 8.20
C LEU A 217 11.12 -8.46 8.96
N HIS A 218 10.31 -9.35 8.40
CA HIS A 218 9.14 -9.86 9.08
C HIS A 218 9.47 -11.14 9.87
N ASP A 219 8.90 -11.28 11.07
CA ASP A 219 8.84 -12.58 11.74
C ASP A 219 7.93 -13.53 10.96
N ASN A 220 8.09 -14.85 11.15
CA ASN A 220 7.29 -15.86 10.46
C ASN A 220 5.76 -15.71 10.75
N ILE A 221 4.95 -15.56 9.69
CA ILE A 221 3.48 -15.39 9.76
C ILE A 221 2.80 -16.52 10.56
N ASN A 222 3.18 -17.78 10.31
CA ASN A 222 2.62 -18.92 11.01
C ASN A 222 2.86 -18.88 12.53
N SER A 223 3.98 -18.28 12.95
CA SER A 223 4.27 -18.07 14.38
C SER A 223 3.29 -17.06 14.99
N GLN A 224 3.02 -15.96 14.29
CA GLN A 224 2.09 -14.92 14.77
C GLN A 224 0.64 -15.37 14.77
N LEU A 225 0.21 -16.18 13.82
CA LEU A 225 -1.13 -16.79 13.86
C LEU A 225 -1.30 -17.69 15.08
N LYS A 226 -0.32 -18.55 15.38
CA LYS A 226 -0.33 -19.34 16.63
C LYS A 226 -0.36 -18.45 17.87
N GLN A 227 0.38 -17.33 17.84
CA GLN A 227 0.39 -16.35 18.92
C GLN A 227 -0.98 -15.69 19.11
N LEU A 228 -1.68 -15.32 18.03
CA LEU A 228 -3.05 -14.79 18.10
C LEU A 228 -3.99 -15.75 18.84
N ILE A 229 -3.93 -17.04 18.53
CA ILE A 229 -4.75 -18.07 19.19
C ILE A 229 -4.39 -18.21 20.67
N HIS A 230 -3.10 -18.15 21.00
CA HIS A 230 -2.65 -18.17 22.38
C HIS A 230 -3.20 -16.98 23.16
N ILE A 231 -3.09 -15.77 22.59
CA ILE A 231 -3.65 -14.53 23.16
C ILE A 231 -5.16 -14.67 23.38
N VAL A 232 -5.90 -15.17 22.38
CA VAL A 232 -7.35 -15.39 22.49
C VAL A 232 -7.68 -16.31 23.66
N LYS A 233 -7.01 -17.47 23.73
CA LYS A 233 -7.25 -18.46 24.80
C LYS A 233 -6.96 -17.89 26.18
N ASP A 234 -5.85 -17.18 26.34
CA ASP A 234 -5.45 -16.63 27.63
C ASP A 234 -6.34 -15.46 28.06
N THR A 235 -6.75 -14.62 27.12
CA THR A 235 -7.76 -13.57 27.36
C THR A 235 -9.08 -14.16 27.83
N PHE A 236 -9.51 -15.27 27.21
CA PHE A 236 -10.75 -15.94 27.60
C PHE A 236 -10.65 -16.63 28.96
N LYS A 237 -9.48 -17.19 29.32
CA LYS A 237 -9.24 -17.70 30.70
C LYS A 237 -9.37 -16.58 31.73
N ARG A 238 -8.94 -15.35 31.40
CA ARG A 238 -9.14 -14.15 32.23
C ARG A 238 -10.57 -13.61 32.20
N ARG A 239 -11.47 -14.20 31.41
CA ARG A 239 -12.85 -13.74 31.16
C ARG A 239 -12.92 -12.37 30.50
N GLY A 240 -11.93 -11.99 29.69
CA GLY A 240 -11.93 -10.76 28.92
C GLY A 240 -12.50 -10.90 27.51
N ASN A 241 -12.54 -9.76 26.82
CA ASN A 241 -12.75 -9.68 25.37
C ASN A 241 -11.42 -9.41 24.67
N VAL A 242 -11.33 -9.86 23.42
CA VAL A 242 -10.21 -9.56 22.52
C VAL A 242 -10.68 -8.51 21.52
N ILE A 243 -10.04 -7.35 21.48
CA ILE A 243 -10.31 -6.29 20.52
C ILE A 243 -9.19 -6.24 19.49
N ILE A 244 -9.54 -6.32 18.22
CA ILE A 244 -8.59 -6.34 17.10
C ILE A 244 -8.89 -5.12 16.22
N PRO A 245 -8.18 -3.99 16.41
CA PRO A 245 -8.14 -2.92 15.42
C PRO A 245 -7.62 -3.47 14.09
N SER A 246 -8.42 -3.35 13.02
CA SER A 246 -8.07 -3.89 11.71
C SER A 246 -8.52 -2.99 10.57
N PHE A 247 -7.79 -3.00 9.45
CA PHE A 247 -8.26 -2.38 8.21
C PHE A 247 -9.44 -3.19 7.66
N ALA A 248 -10.43 -2.50 7.12
CA ALA A 248 -11.67 -3.13 6.67
C ALA A 248 -11.46 -4.09 5.49
N VAL A 249 -10.45 -3.84 4.66
CA VAL A 249 -10.09 -4.61 3.47
C VAL A 249 -8.68 -5.20 3.66
N GLY A 250 -8.49 -6.47 3.28
CA GLY A 250 -7.25 -7.23 3.47
C GLY A 250 -7.16 -7.82 4.87
N ARG A 251 -6.68 -7.03 5.85
CA ARG A 251 -6.32 -7.51 7.19
C ARG A 251 -7.46 -8.21 7.92
N THR A 252 -8.68 -7.69 7.80
CA THR A 252 -9.84 -8.30 8.46
C THR A 252 -10.12 -9.70 7.92
N GLN A 253 -10.06 -9.87 6.60
CA GLN A 253 -10.29 -11.14 5.92
C GLN A 253 -9.21 -12.16 6.30
N GLU A 254 -7.94 -11.76 6.33
CA GLU A 254 -6.83 -12.63 6.76
C GLU A 254 -6.99 -13.11 8.21
N VAL A 255 -7.46 -12.24 9.13
CA VAL A 255 -7.75 -12.63 10.52
C VAL A 255 -8.94 -13.60 10.58
N ILE A 256 -9.99 -13.38 9.78
CA ILE A 256 -11.14 -14.30 9.70
C ILE A 256 -10.67 -15.68 9.23
N TYR A 257 -9.91 -15.74 8.13
CA TYR A 257 -9.33 -16.97 7.59
C TYR A 257 -8.49 -17.71 8.63
N ALA A 258 -7.60 -16.98 9.30
CA ALA A 258 -6.77 -17.56 10.33
C ALA A 258 -7.61 -18.18 11.45
N LEU A 259 -8.65 -17.47 11.93
CA LEU A 259 -9.54 -17.99 12.97
C LEU A 259 -10.32 -19.22 12.48
N ASN A 260 -10.79 -19.25 11.23
CA ASN A 260 -11.53 -20.38 10.66
C ASN A 260 -10.77 -21.71 10.83
N LYS A 261 -9.48 -21.72 10.44
CA LYS A 261 -8.61 -22.90 10.57
C LYS A 261 -8.56 -23.49 11.99
N TYR A 262 -8.69 -22.65 13.02
CA TYR A 262 -8.69 -23.10 14.42
C TYR A 262 -10.08 -23.45 14.95
N VAL A 263 -11.15 -22.92 14.35
CA VAL A 263 -12.53 -23.33 14.63
C VAL A 263 -12.77 -24.73 14.08
N GLU A 264 -12.44 -24.96 12.80
CA GLU A 264 -12.65 -26.24 12.12
C GLU A 264 -11.79 -27.38 12.70
N SER A 265 -10.57 -27.07 13.13
CA SER A 265 -9.74 -28.03 13.88
C SER A 265 -10.19 -28.27 15.33
N ASN A 266 -11.34 -27.74 15.74
CA ASN A 266 -11.93 -27.88 17.08
C ASN A 266 -11.03 -27.32 18.22
N ILE A 267 -10.07 -26.47 17.89
CA ILE A 267 -9.14 -25.83 18.85
C ILE A 267 -9.82 -24.63 19.53
N LEU A 268 -10.65 -23.89 18.78
CA LEU A 268 -11.45 -22.76 19.23
C LEU A 268 -12.95 -23.10 19.15
N LYS A 269 -13.47 -23.79 20.17
CA LYS A 269 -14.89 -24.17 20.23
C LYS A 269 -15.79 -23.03 20.73
N ASN A 270 -16.94 -22.87 20.11
CA ASN A 270 -18.00 -21.93 20.52
C ASN A 270 -17.53 -20.47 20.66
N ILE A 271 -16.54 -20.07 19.86
CA ILE A 271 -16.07 -18.68 19.86
C ILE A 271 -17.12 -17.76 19.25
N LYS A 272 -17.15 -16.51 19.70
CA LYS A 272 -17.98 -15.46 19.09
C LYS A 272 -17.05 -14.38 18.55
N VAL A 273 -17.02 -14.29 17.22
CA VAL A 273 -16.21 -13.32 16.47
C VAL A 273 -17.17 -12.34 15.81
N TYR A 274 -17.01 -11.06 16.12
CA TYR A 274 -17.82 -9.99 15.55
C TYR A 274 -16.95 -9.11 14.66
N VAL A 275 -17.33 -8.97 13.40
CA VAL A 275 -16.76 -8.01 12.46
C VAL A 275 -17.64 -6.78 12.47
N ASP A 276 -17.21 -5.75 13.21
CA ASP A 276 -17.96 -4.51 13.39
C ASP A 276 -17.42 -3.40 12.49
N SER A 277 -17.68 -3.57 11.20
CA SER A 277 -17.37 -2.63 10.14
C SER A 277 -18.27 -2.91 8.93
N PRO A 278 -19.18 -1.99 8.56
CA PRO A 278 -19.98 -2.15 7.34
C PRO A 278 -19.09 -2.30 6.10
N LEU A 279 -18.02 -1.51 6.02
CA LEU A 279 -17.06 -1.61 4.93
C LEU A 279 -16.38 -2.99 4.89
N ALA A 280 -16.04 -3.58 6.04
CA ALA A 280 -15.45 -4.92 6.06
C ALA A 280 -16.45 -5.99 5.65
N SER A 281 -17.73 -5.80 5.98
CA SER A 281 -18.82 -6.70 5.57
C SER A 281 -19.00 -6.70 4.05
N GLU A 282 -19.04 -5.51 3.43
CA GLU A 282 -19.11 -5.40 1.97
C GLU A 282 -17.83 -5.90 1.29
N ALA A 283 -16.66 -5.61 1.85
CA ALA A 283 -15.40 -6.11 1.31
C ALA A 283 -15.34 -7.64 1.35
N THR A 284 -15.79 -8.29 2.43
CA THR A 284 -15.84 -9.75 2.49
C THR A 284 -16.78 -10.36 1.45
N LYS A 285 -17.89 -9.69 1.09
CA LYS A 285 -18.74 -10.14 -0.02
C LYS A 285 -18.00 -10.11 -1.35
N ILE A 286 -17.26 -9.03 -1.63
CA ILE A 286 -16.42 -8.93 -2.82
C ILE A 286 -15.37 -10.05 -2.82
N PHE A 287 -14.71 -10.32 -1.69
CA PHE A 287 -13.76 -11.45 -1.61
C PHE A 287 -14.41 -12.79 -1.99
N ASN A 288 -15.65 -13.04 -1.56
CA ASN A 288 -16.40 -14.25 -1.94
C ASN A 288 -16.78 -14.31 -3.43
N GLU A 289 -16.77 -13.20 -4.16
CA GLU A 289 -17.01 -13.17 -5.62
C GLU A 289 -15.76 -13.53 -6.43
N TYR A 290 -14.56 -13.33 -5.86
CA TYR A 290 -13.26 -13.51 -6.51
C TYR A 290 -12.45 -14.70 -5.95
N THR A 291 -13.12 -15.77 -5.54
CA THR A 291 -12.46 -16.94 -4.92
C THR A 291 -11.44 -17.65 -5.83
N THR A 292 -11.50 -17.43 -7.16
CA THR A 292 -10.50 -17.95 -8.12
C THR A 292 -9.12 -17.30 -7.95
N ASP A 293 -9.08 -16.13 -7.32
CA ASP A 293 -7.86 -15.39 -7.07
C ASP A 293 -7.22 -15.79 -5.73
N PHE A 294 -7.86 -16.67 -4.96
CA PHE A 294 -7.29 -17.17 -3.71
C PHE A 294 -6.14 -18.16 -3.94
N ASP A 295 -5.30 -18.31 -2.91
CA ASP A 295 -4.21 -19.28 -2.84
C ASP A 295 -4.70 -20.74 -2.92
N GLU A 296 -3.77 -21.67 -3.12
CA GLU A 296 -4.10 -23.09 -3.30
C GLU A 296 -4.75 -23.71 -2.06
N ASP A 297 -4.35 -23.29 -0.85
CA ASP A 297 -4.87 -23.79 0.42
C ASP A 297 -6.34 -23.38 0.61
N ALA A 298 -6.67 -22.12 0.37
CA ALA A 298 -8.02 -21.56 0.43
C ALA A 298 -8.92 -22.14 -0.67
N GLN A 299 -8.41 -22.31 -1.89
CA GLN A 299 -9.14 -22.99 -2.95
C GLN A 299 -9.45 -24.45 -2.62
N LYS A 300 -8.57 -25.13 -1.88
CA LYS A 300 -8.81 -26.49 -1.41
C LYS A 300 -9.96 -26.55 -0.42
N LEU A 301 -9.99 -25.65 0.57
CA LEU A 301 -11.10 -25.54 1.53
C LEU A 301 -12.44 -25.32 0.81
N LEU A 302 -12.46 -24.40 -0.15
CA LEU A 302 -13.65 -24.12 -0.96
C LEU A 302 -14.15 -25.35 -1.74
N LYS A 303 -13.22 -26.15 -2.31
CA LYS A 303 -13.57 -27.41 -3.01
C LYS A 303 -14.13 -28.47 -2.06
N GLU A 304 -13.76 -28.44 -0.79
CA GLU A 304 -14.28 -29.30 0.29
C GLU A 304 -15.63 -28.79 0.84
N GLY A 305 -16.10 -27.62 0.38
CA GLY A 305 -17.35 -27.00 0.81
C GLY A 305 -17.21 -26.12 2.06
N ASP A 306 -15.98 -25.83 2.48
CA ASP A 306 -15.65 -24.96 3.61
C ASP A 306 -15.23 -23.58 3.08
N ASN A 307 -16.08 -22.56 3.21
CA ASN A 307 -15.72 -21.19 2.85
C ASN A 307 -14.79 -20.63 3.93
N PRO A 308 -13.53 -20.31 3.61
CA PRO A 308 -12.58 -19.90 4.62
C PRO A 308 -12.86 -18.53 5.25
N LEU A 309 -13.80 -17.75 4.70
CA LEU A 309 -14.26 -16.47 5.24
C LEU A 309 -15.56 -16.58 6.03
N GLU A 310 -16.03 -17.80 6.28
CA GLU A 310 -17.24 -18.10 7.04
C GLU A 310 -16.96 -19.21 8.06
N PHE A 311 -17.53 -19.10 9.27
CA PHE A 311 -17.52 -20.19 10.24
C PHE A 311 -18.60 -19.99 11.29
N ASN A 312 -18.97 -21.07 11.96
CA ASN A 312 -19.94 -21.00 13.06
C ASN A 312 -19.41 -20.11 14.20
N GLY A 313 -20.14 -19.03 14.49
CA GLY A 313 -19.74 -18.05 15.49
C GLY A 313 -19.11 -16.78 14.93
N LEU A 314 -18.99 -16.64 13.59
CA LEU A 314 -18.68 -15.38 12.92
C LEU A 314 -19.96 -14.57 12.67
N TYR A 315 -19.96 -13.30 13.06
CA TYR A 315 -21.09 -12.38 12.90
C TYR A 315 -20.62 -11.05 12.32
N PHE A 316 -21.32 -10.55 11.31
CA PHE A 316 -21.09 -9.22 10.74
C PHE A 316 -22.13 -8.24 11.28
N THR A 317 -21.70 -7.07 11.77
CA THR A 317 -22.61 -6.02 12.29
C THR A 317 -22.62 -4.80 11.40
N ASN A 318 -23.82 -4.41 10.96
CA ASN A 318 -24.00 -3.34 9.98
C ASN A 318 -24.59 -2.09 10.61
N SER A 319 -25.40 -2.22 11.67
CA SER A 319 -26.08 -1.07 12.28
C SER A 319 -25.33 -0.48 13.49
N PRO A 320 -25.47 0.83 13.76
CA PRO A 320 -24.99 1.44 15.00
C PRO A 320 -25.56 0.78 16.26
N GLN A 321 -26.82 0.31 16.20
CA GLN A 321 -27.49 -0.36 17.31
C GLN A 321 -26.81 -1.68 17.66
N GLU A 322 -26.54 -2.54 16.67
CA GLU A 322 -25.79 -3.79 16.86
C GLU A 322 -24.40 -3.50 17.46
N SER A 323 -23.66 -2.54 16.90
CA SER A 323 -22.36 -2.09 17.41
C SER A 323 -22.43 -1.66 18.89
N MET A 324 -23.50 -0.96 19.31
CA MET A 324 -23.70 -0.58 20.71
C MET A 324 -23.97 -1.78 21.62
N GLU A 325 -24.71 -2.79 21.16
CA GLU A 325 -24.93 -4.02 21.91
C GLU A 325 -23.63 -4.81 22.13
N LEU A 326 -22.72 -4.82 21.14
CA LEU A 326 -21.40 -5.45 21.29
C LEU A 326 -20.60 -4.88 22.47
N ASN A 327 -20.70 -3.56 22.71
CA ASN A 327 -20.03 -2.90 23.82
C ASN A 327 -20.55 -3.33 25.21
N LYS A 328 -21.70 -4.00 25.27
CA LYS A 328 -22.25 -4.56 26.52
C LYS A 328 -21.70 -5.95 26.84
N ILE A 329 -21.11 -6.64 25.85
CA ILE A 329 -20.55 -7.99 26.05
C ILE A 329 -19.38 -7.92 27.04
N LYS A 330 -19.48 -8.67 28.13
CA LYS A 330 -18.47 -8.64 29.20
C LYS A 330 -17.35 -9.64 29.00
N THR A 331 -17.58 -10.80 28.40
CA THR A 331 -16.57 -11.86 28.38
C THR A 331 -16.65 -12.68 27.10
N GLY A 332 -15.52 -13.15 26.59
CA GLY A 332 -15.49 -14.23 25.59
C GLY A 332 -15.87 -13.83 24.17
N ALA A 333 -15.80 -12.54 23.83
CA ALA A 333 -15.96 -12.06 22.47
C ALA A 333 -14.62 -11.63 21.85
N ILE A 334 -14.47 -11.92 20.56
CA ILE A 334 -13.47 -11.30 19.68
C ILE A 334 -14.20 -10.24 18.86
N ILE A 335 -13.74 -9.00 18.88
CA ILE A 335 -14.33 -7.90 18.12
C ILE A 335 -13.25 -7.34 17.19
N ILE A 336 -13.44 -7.55 15.88
CA ILE A 336 -12.62 -6.99 14.82
C ILE A 336 -13.33 -5.72 14.33
N SER A 337 -12.67 -4.56 14.38
CA SER A 337 -13.31 -3.31 13.99
C SER A 337 -12.34 -2.32 13.37
N ALA A 338 -12.84 -1.54 12.42
CA ALA A 338 -12.11 -0.48 11.74
C ALA A 338 -12.21 0.86 12.49
N SER A 339 -11.21 1.76 12.37
CA SER A 339 -10.00 1.63 11.54
C SER A 339 -8.82 0.94 12.24
N GLY A 340 -7.90 0.36 11.44
CA GLY A 340 -6.76 -0.40 11.94
C GLY A 340 -5.75 0.38 12.79
N MET A 341 -5.74 1.72 12.68
CA MET A 341 -4.87 2.61 13.47
C MET A 341 -5.59 3.35 14.61
N CYS A 342 -6.87 3.03 14.84
CA CYS A 342 -7.70 3.59 15.91
C CYS A 342 -8.01 5.10 15.82
N GLU A 343 -7.79 5.74 14.66
CA GLU A 343 -8.02 7.18 14.48
C GLU A 343 -9.50 7.55 14.36
N ALA A 344 -10.31 6.66 13.77
CA ALA A 344 -11.73 6.89 13.50
C ALA A 344 -12.53 5.58 13.55
N GLY A 345 -13.85 5.69 13.44
CA GLY A 345 -14.75 4.55 13.33
C GLY A 345 -15.13 3.90 14.66
N ARG A 346 -15.80 2.75 14.55
CA ARG A 346 -16.42 2.02 15.68
C ARG A 346 -15.38 1.47 16.66
N ILE A 347 -14.14 1.21 16.21
CA ILE A 347 -13.04 0.76 17.06
C ILE A 347 -12.80 1.69 18.27
N ARG A 348 -13.00 3.01 18.11
CA ARG A 348 -12.83 3.97 19.22
C ARG A 348 -13.83 3.73 20.35
N HIS A 349 -15.05 3.32 20.01
CA HIS A 349 -16.05 2.93 21.00
C HIS A 349 -15.63 1.63 21.70
N HIS A 350 -15.23 0.60 20.94
CA HIS A 350 -14.74 -0.65 21.52
C HIS A 350 -13.55 -0.46 22.46
N LEU A 351 -12.60 0.41 22.11
CA LEU A 351 -11.51 0.82 22.98
C LEU A 351 -12.03 1.53 24.25
N LYS A 352 -12.98 2.46 24.12
CA LYS A 352 -13.59 3.12 25.29
C LYS A 352 -14.16 2.11 26.29
N HIS A 353 -14.78 1.05 25.81
CA HIS A 353 -15.43 0.05 26.67
C HIS A 353 -14.50 -1.06 27.19
N ASN A 354 -13.38 -1.33 26.52
CA ASN A 354 -12.52 -2.47 26.83
C ASN A 354 -11.10 -2.12 27.31
N LEU A 355 -10.54 -0.96 26.95
CA LEU A 355 -9.12 -0.64 27.18
C LEU A 355 -8.73 -0.51 28.67
N TRP A 356 -9.66 -0.06 29.51
CA TRP A 356 -9.46 0.11 30.95
C TRP A 356 -9.66 -1.19 31.76
N ARG A 357 -10.06 -2.28 31.09
CA ARG A 357 -10.39 -3.56 31.71
C ARG A 357 -9.18 -4.49 31.63
N LYS A 358 -8.61 -4.85 32.79
CA LYS A 358 -7.38 -5.64 32.91
C LYS A 358 -7.51 -7.07 32.37
N GLU A 359 -8.73 -7.59 32.30
CA GLU A 359 -9.01 -8.92 31.75
C GLU A 359 -9.00 -8.95 30.22
N CYS A 360 -9.20 -7.81 29.57
CA CYS A 360 -9.28 -7.69 28.12
C CYS A 360 -7.90 -7.59 27.46
N SER A 361 -7.88 -7.81 26.16
CA SER A 361 -6.67 -7.68 25.35
C SER A 361 -6.93 -6.91 24.07
N ILE A 362 -5.99 -6.05 23.71
CA ILE A 362 -5.99 -5.29 22.45
C ILE A 362 -4.87 -5.84 21.58
N VAL A 363 -5.20 -6.33 20.40
CA VAL A 363 -4.25 -7.00 19.50
C VAL A 363 -4.13 -6.20 18.21
N PHE A 364 -3.02 -5.48 18.06
CA PHE A 364 -2.70 -4.78 16.82
C PHE A 364 -2.12 -5.78 15.82
N VAL A 365 -2.76 -5.89 14.65
CA VAL A 365 -2.42 -6.86 13.59
C VAL A 365 -1.93 -6.19 12.30
N GLY A 366 -1.74 -4.87 12.32
CA GLY A 366 -1.28 -4.10 11.17
C GLY A 366 -0.40 -2.94 11.60
N TYR A 367 0.28 -2.33 10.62
CA TYR A 367 1.18 -1.20 10.85
C TYR A 367 0.49 -0.03 11.55
N GLN A 368 1.19 0.59 12.50
CA GLN A 368 0.72 1.74 13.27
C GLN A 368 1.62 2.94 12.96
N ALA A 369 1.11 3.88 12.18
CA ALA A 369 1.86 5.08 11.81
C ALA A 369 2.14 5.95 13.04
N GLU A 370 3.28 6.65 13.02
CA GLU A 370 3.67 7.58 14.09
C GLU A 370 2.59 8.66 14.31
N GLY A 371 2.31 8.97 15.58
CA GLY A 371 1.32 9.99 15.96
C GLY A 371 -0.13 9.49 16.12
N THR A 372 -0.46 8.32 15.56
CA THR A 372 -1.78 7.69 15.69
C THR A 372 -2.08 7.24 17.12
N LEU A 373 -3.36 7.07 17.43
CA LEU A 373 -3.82 6.54 18.71
C LEU A 373 -3.31 5.11 18.94
N GLY A 374 -3.32 4.26 17.91
CA GLY A 374 -2.80 2.90 18.01
C GLY A 374 -1.31 2.86 18.34
N GLN A 375 -0.49 3.71 17.69
CA GLN A 375 0.94 3.83 18.01
C GLN A 375 1.19 4.32 19.44
N LYS A 376 0.38 5.26 19.94
CA LYS A 376 0.47 5.74 21.34
C LYS A 376 0.19 4.63 22.34
N ILE A 377 -0.81 3.80 22.08
CA ILE A 377 -1.14 2.64 22.92
C ILE A 377 0.01 1.63 22.90
N LEU A 378 0.52 1.29 21.72
CA LEU A 378 1.67 0.36 21.57
C LEU A 378 2.93 0.88 22.28
N SER A 379 3.13 2.19 22.31
CA SER A 379 4.26 2.84 22.98
C SER A 379 4.13 2.87 24.51
N GLY A 380 3.11 2.22 25.07
CA GLY A 380 2.96 2.04 26.52
C GLY A 380 2.29 3.20 27.25
N ALA A 381 1.52 4.04 26.54
CA ALA A 381 0.72 5.10 27.15
C ALA A 381 -0.16 4.54 28.27
N LYS A 382 -0.13 5.16 29.45
CA LYS A 382 -0.94 4.72 30.61
C LYS A 382 -2.38 5.24 30.58
N LYS A 383 -2.60 6.32 29.85
CA LYS A 383 -3.91 6.92 29.60
C LYS A 383 -4.00 7.40 28.16
N ILE A 384 -5.18 7.32 27.59
CA ILE A 384 -5.49 7.92 26.29
C ILE A 384 -6.76 8.78 26.39
N LYS A 385 -6.90 9.77 25.52
CA LYS A 385 -8.11 10.59 25.45
C LYS A 385 -9.05 10.08 24.36
N LEU A 386 -10.25 9.66 24.74
CA LEU A 386 -11.30 9.22 23.81
C LEU A 386 -12.60 9.94 24.12
N PHE A 387 -13.22 10.56 23.11
CA PHE A 387 -14.48 11.30 23.24
C PHE A 387 -14.50 12.36 24.36
N GLY A 388 -13.35 12.96 24.64
CA GLY A 388 -13.22 13.97 25.71
C GLY A 388 -12.86 13.40 27.09
N GLU A 389 -12.91 12.08 27.26
CA GLU A 389 -12.61 11.39 28.52
C GLU A 389 -11.19 10.82 28.54
N GLU A 390 -10.52 10.83 29.69
CA GLU A 390 -9.28 10.07 29.90
C GLU A 390 -9.60 8.63 30.26
N ILE A 391 -9.09 7.69 29.47
CA ILE A 391 -9.30 6.25 29.65
C ILE A 391 -7.98 5.60 30.02
N ALA A 392 -7.96 4.83 31.11
CA ALA A 392 -6.79 4.07 31.54
C ALA A 392 -6.47 2.94 30.56
N VAL A 393 -5.19 2.67 30.35
CA VAL A 393 -4.71 1.53 29.56
C VAL A 393 -4.28 0.42 30.51
N ASN A 394 -5.23 -0.47 30.81
CA ASN A 394 -5.02 -1.60 31.72
C ASN A 394 -5.14 -2.96 31.02
N ALA A 395 -5.80 -3.01 29.85
CA ALA A 395 -5.86 -4.20 29.01
C ALA A 395 -4.45 -4.61 28.57
N GLU A 396 -4.25 -5.91 28.32
CA GLU A 396 -2.99 -6.40 27.77
C GLU A 396 -2.87 -5.99 26.30
N ILE A 397 -1.76 -5.36 25.95
CA ILE A 397 -1.51 -4.83 24.62
C ILE A 397 -0.55 -5.76 23.88
N TYR A 398 -0.95 -6.23 22.72
CA TYR A 398 -0.15 -7.10 21.86
C TYR A 398 0.05 -6.46 20.49
N ASN A 399 1.20 -6.75 19.88
CA ASN A 399 1.55 -6.32 18.54
C ASN A 399 1.98 -7.53 17.71
N LEU A 400 1.27 -7.80 16.61
CA LEU A 400 1.52 -8.88 15.65
C LEU A 400 1.75 -8.26 14.26
N PRO A 401 2.93 -7.64 14.03
CA PRO A 401 3.16 -6.81 12.85
C PRO A 401 3.43 -7.59 11.55
N SER A 402 3.84 -8.86 11.64
CA SER A 402 4.20 -9.66 10.45
C SER A 402 3.00 -10.14 9.65
N LEU A 403 1.80 -9.83 10.13
CA LEU A 403 0.62 -9.97 9.31
C LEU A 403 0.65 -8.99 8.13
N SER A 404 1.39 -7.87 8.19
CA SER A 404 1.54 -6.86 7.11
C SER A 404 1.45 -7.40 5.67
N GLY A 405 0.65 -6.72 4.83
CA GLY A 405 0.45 -7.06 3.43
C GLY A 405 1.64 -6.73 2.51
N HIS A 406 2.64 -5.98 2.98
CA HIS A 406 3.82 -5.64 2.17
C HIS A 406 4.95 -6.67 2.34
N ALA A 407 5.73 -6.89 1.29
CA ALA A 407 6.97 -7.63 1.32
C ALA A 407 8.01 -6.95 2.23
N ASP A 408 8.74 -7.76 3.01
CA ASP A 408 9.91 -7.25 3.72
C ASP A 408 11.11 -7.06 2.79
N LYS A 409 12.24 -6.59 3.34
CA LYS A 409 13.48 -6.42 2.60
C LYS A 409 13.88 -7.67 1.79
N ASN A 410 13.74 -8.87 2.37
CA ASN A 410 14.12 -10.11 1.70
C ASN A 410 13.11 -10.47 0.60
N GLY A 411 11.82 -10.27 0.85
CA GLY A 411 10.77 -10.45 -0.16
C GLY A 411 10.99 -9.53 -1.37
N LEU A 412 11.23 -8.24 -1.13
CA LEU A 412 11.53 -7.24 -2.17
C LEU A 412 12.79 -7.60 -2.97
N LEU A 413 13.88 -7.98 -2.27
CA LEU A 413 15.12 -8.38 -2.92
C LEU A 413 14.95 -9.67 -3.73
N ASN A 414 14.29 -10.68 -3.16
CA ASN A 414 14.03 -11.95 -3.84
C ASN A 414 13.20 -11.73 -5.11
N TRP A 415 12.13 -10.93 -5.04
CA TRP A 415 11.32 -10.61 -6.22
C TRP A 415 12.17 -9.98 -7.33
N LEU A 416 13.03 -9.02 -7.00
CA LEU A 416 13.94 -8.39 -7.96
C LEU A 416 15.04 -9.34 -8.50
N GLU A 417 15.56 -10.24 -7.67
CA GLU A 417 16.60 -11.22 -8.07
C GLU A 417 16.06 -12.33 -9.00
N ASN A 418 14.74 -12.52 -9.09
CA ASN A 418 14.12 -13.50 -9.98
C ASN A 418 13.98 -13.04 -11.44
N PHE A 419 14.32 -11.78 -11.76
CA PHE A 419 14.43 -11.36 -13.15
C PHE A 419 15.58 -12.11 -13.84
N LYS A 420 15.32 -12.68 -15.02
CA LYS A 420 16.32 -13.45 -15.80
C LYS A 420 17.52 -12.58 -16.19
N GLU A 421 17.27 -11.30 -16.45
CA GLU A 421 18.28 -10.28 -16.67
C GLU A 421 18.02 -9.09 -15.76
N LYS A 422 19.08 -8.50 -15.21
CA LYS A 422 18.94 -7.31 -14.36
C LYS A 422 18.36 -6.15 -15.19
N PRO A 423 17.34 -5.44 -14.67
CA PRO A 423 16.85 -4.24 -15.33
C PRO A 423 17.97 -3.20 -15.44
N LYS A 424 17.89 -2.37 -16.49
CA LYS A 424 18.86 -1.29 -16.74
C LYS A 424 18.88 -0.29 -15.59
N GLU A 425 17.75 -0.11 -14.90
CA GLU A 425 17.61 0.71 -13.72
C GLU A 425 16.39 0.32 -12.88
N VAL A 426 16.57 0.37 -11.56
CA VAL A 426 15.51 0.17 -10.55
C VAL A 426 15.21 1.51 -9.89
N ILE A 427 13.99 1.98 -10.04
CA ILE A 427 13.50 3.24 -9.51
C ILE A 427 12.76 2.94 -8.20
N LEU A 428 13.26 3.47 -7.09
CA LEU A 428 12.77 3.18 -5.75
C LEU A 428 11.80 4.27 -5.26
N ILE A 429 10.55 3.87 -5.06
CA ILE A 429 9.42 4.72 -4.66
C ILE A 429 8.71 4.10 -3.45
N HIS A 430 7.62 4.72 -2.99
CA HIS A 430 6.71 4.19 -1.96
C HIS A 430 7.46 3.69 -0.72
N GLY A 431 8.11 4.62 -0.03
CA GLY A 431 8.98 4.29 1.10
C GLY A 431 9.59 5.54 1.72
N GLU A 432 9.71 5.54 3.03
CA GLU A 432 10.41 6.60 3.75
C GLU A 432 11.87 6.65 3.32
N LYS A 433 12.47 7.86 3.39
CA LYS A 433 13.86 8.09 3.01
C LYS A 433 14.83 7.07 3.62
N ALA A 434 14.68 6.74 4.90
CA ALA A 434 15.56 5.77 5.58
C ALA A 434 15.43 4.34 5.03
N SER A 435 14.20 3.89 4.73
CA SER A 435 13.94 2.58 4.13
C SER A 435 14.53 2.48 2.73
N ARG A 436 14.26 3.51 1.92
CA ARG A 436 14.72 3.61 0.54
C ARG A 436 16.23 3.71 0.43
N ASP A 437 16.88 4.55 1.24
CA ASP A 437 18.34 4.73 1.21
C ASP A 437 19.06 3.44 1.62
N TYR A 438 18.52 2.71 2.62
CA TYR A 438 19.06 1.41 3.01
C TYR A 438 18.94 0.39 1.86
N PHE A 439 17.75 0.26 1.28
CA PHE A 439 17.51 -0.70 0.19
C PHE A 439 18.32 -0.35 -1.06
N LYS A 440 18.47 0.95 -1.37
CA LYS A 440 19.37 1.44 -2.43
C LYS A 440 20.80 0.93 -2.24
N ASN A 441 21.37 1.08 -1.04
CA ASN A 441 22.75 0.64 -0.77
C ASN A 441 22.88 -0.88 -0.94
N LEU A 442 21.90 -1.65 -0.45
CA LEU A 442 21.83 -3.10 -0.65
C LEU A 442 21.82 -3.47 -2.15
N LEU A 443 21.03 -2.76 -2.96
CA LEU A 443 20.96 -3.00 -4.40
C LEU A 443 22.26 -2.61 -5.13
N ILE A 444 22.94 -1.55 -4.69
CA ILE A 444 24.26 -1.16 -5.22
C ILE A 444 25.30 -2.25 -4.94
N GLU A 445 25.33 -2.81 -3.73
CA GLU A 445 26.21 -3.95 -3.38
C GLU A 445 25.93 -5.18 -4.26
N LYS A 446 24.67 -5.35 -4.67
CA LYS A 446 24.22 -6.38 -5.61
C LYS A 446 24.41 -5.99 -7.08
N ASN A 447 25.11 -4.91 -7.40
CA ASN A 447 25.37 -4.42 -8.77
C ASN A 447 24.10 -4.07 -9.57
N TYR A 448 23.09 -3.47 -8.94
CA TYR A 448 21.97 -2.84 -9.62
C TYR A 448 22.22 -1.34 -9.81
N ASN A 449 21.77 -0.78 -10.94
CA ASN A 449 21.62 0.67 -11.08
C ASN A 449 20.31 1.08 -10.41
N THR A 450 20.37 2.11 -9.57
CA THR A 450 19.21 2.56 -8.81
C THR A 450 18.98 4.06 -8.95
N PHE A 451 17.72 4.48 -9.05
CA PHE A 451 17.30 5.87 -8.99
C PHE A 451 16.30 6.10 -7.85
N CYS A 452 16.52 7.14 -7.05
CA CYS A 452 15.69 7.47 -5.88
C CYS A 452 15.09 8.88 -6.07
N PRO A 453 13.92 9.00 -6.71
CA PRO A 453 13.31 10.29 -7.02
C PRO A 453 12.82 11.04 -5.78
N ASN A 454 12.88 12.35 -5.79
CA ASN A 454 12.09 13.22 -4.92
C ASN A 454 10.82 13.67 -5.65
N ILE A 455 9.84 14.16 -4.89
CA ILE A 455 8.63 14.74 -5.47
C ILE A 455 9.02 15.90 -6.40
N GLY A 456 8.60 15.81 -7.65
CA GLY A 456 8.89 16.78 -8.72
C GLY A 456 10.04 16.36 -9.65
N ASP A 457 10.83 15.35 -9.28
CA ASP A 457 11.90 14.84 -10.13
C ASP A 457 11.32 14.23 -11.42
N ILE A 458 12.14 14.26 -12.46
CA ILE A 458 11.83 13.75 -13.79
C ILE A 458 12.91 12.75 -14.18
N TYR A 459 12.47 11.58 -14.66
CA TYR A 459 13.32 10.54 -15.21
C TYR A 459 13.06 10.40 -16.71
N SER A 460 14.11 10.51 -17.53
CA SER A 460 14.01 10.35 -18.99
C SER A 460 15.01 9.30 -19.49
N SER A 461 14.53 8.38 -20.32
CA SER A 461 15.37 7.33 -20.92
C SER A 461 16.37 7.88 -21.94
N GLU A 462 16.14 9.07 -22.50
CA GLU A 462 17.07 9.75 -23.41
C GLU A 462 18.32 10.29 -22.69
N PHE A 463 18.34 10.32 -21.36
CA PHE A 463 19.50 10.72 -20.54
C PHE A 463 20.50 9.59 -20.22
N LYS A 464 20.43 8.44 -20.92
CA LYS A 464 21.59 7.54 -21.05
C LYS A 464 22.33 7.70 -22.40
N GLY A 465 22.30 8.91 -22.94
CA GLY A 465 23.23 9.41 -23.95
C GLY A 465 24.50 10.06 -23.37
N GLN A 466 25.07 9.50 -22.31
CA GLN A 466 26.51 9.57 -21.99
C GLN A 466 26.73 8.70 -20.75
N ARG A 467 27.38 7.54 -20.93
CA ARG A 467 28.37 7.16 -19.91
C ARG A 467 29.22 8.41 -19.72
N LYS A 468 29.13 9.11 -18.59
CA LYS A 468 30.26 9.90 -18.11
C LYS A 468 31.34 8.86 -17.90
N SER A 469 32.09 8.60 -18.97
CA SER A 469 33.15 7.63 -18.99
C SER A 469 34.13 8.09 -17.92
N VAL A 470 34.16 7.38 -16.79
CA VAL A 470 35.11 7.61 -15.70
C VAL A 470 36.53 7.67 -16.30
N VAL A 471 36.76 6.85 -17.32
CA VAL A 471 37.97 6.83 -18.14
C VAL A 471 38.15 8.14 -18.93
N LYS A 472 37.13 8.66 -19.61
CA LYS A 472 37.21 9.96 -20.33
C LYS A 472 37.47 11.12 -19.38
N ASN A 473 36.79 11.17 -18.23
CA ASN A 473 37.00 12.24 -17.25
C ASN A 473 38.39 12.17 -16.61
N LYS A 474 38.89 10.96 -16.29
CA LYS A 474 40.26 10.76 -15.82
C LYS A 474 41.29 11.20 -16.86
N ILE A 475 41.11 10.81 -18.13
CA ILE A 475 41.98 11.24 -19.22
C ILE A 475 41.91 12.76 -19.39
N THR A 476 40.72 13.36 -19.43
CA THR A 476 40.59 14.82 -19.61
C THR A 476 41.19 15.59 -18.43
N ASN A 477 41.04 15.13 -17.20
CA ASN A 477 41.68 15.74 -16.04
C ASN A 477 43.22 15.60 -16.07
N LEU A 478 43.73 14.43 -16.46
CA LEU A 478 45.17 14.20 -16.65
C LEU A 478 45.73 15.14 -17.72
N LEU A 479 45.09 15.21 -18.89
CA LEU A 479 45.53 16.07 -19.99
C LEU A 479 45.49 17.56 -19.59
N ASN A 480 44.48 17.98 -18.82
CA ASN A 480 44.37 19.35 -18.32
C ASN A 480 45.36 19.66 -17.18
N SER A 481 45.95 18.66 -16.53
CA SER A 481 46.96 18.83 -15.47
C SER A 481 48.38 18.98 -15.99
N ILE A 482 48.60 18.74 -17.29
CA ILE A 482 49.90 18.89 -17.94
C ILE A 482 50.02 20.33 -18.47
N GLU A 483 50.99 21.09 -17.95
CA GLU A 483 51.16 22.52 -18.30
C GLU A 483 51.57 22.74 -19.76
N ASP A 484 52.33 21.82 -20.37
CA ASP A 484 52.77 21.90 -21.77
C ASP A 484 52.70 20.54 -22.47
N ILE A 485 51.50 20.23 -22.97
CA ILE A 485 51.20 18.92 -23.58
C ILE A 485 51.89 18.71 -24.93
N ASP A 486 52.21 19.79 -25.64
CA ASP A 486 52.83 19.75 -26.97
C ASP A 486 54.33 19.39 -26.90
N SER A 487 54.93 19.49 -25.71
CA SER A 487 56.31 19.08 -25.43
C SER A 487 56.48 17.55 -25.23
N LEU A 488 55.38 16.83 -24.98
CA LEU A 488 55.40 15.38 -24.74
C LEU A 488 55.36 14.59 -26.05
N ASN A 489 56.26 13.61 -26.17
CA ASN A 489 56.18 12.67 -27.27
C ASN A 489 54.98 11.70 -27.09
N LYS A 490 54.59 11.07 -28.20
CA LYS A 490 53.41 10.20 -28.25
C LYS A 490 53.49 8.99 -27.31
N GLU A 491 54.67 8.43 -27.11
CA GLU A 491 54.86 7.23 -26.28
C GLU A 491 54.70 7.55 -24.79
N ASP A 492 55.23 8.68 -24.34
CA ASP A 492 55.13 9.13 -22.96
C ASP A 492 53.70 9.50 -22.58
N LEU A 493 52.97 10.17 -23.48
CA LEU A 493 51.56 10.49 -23.29
C LEU A 493 50.69 9.23 -23.19
N LEU A 494 50.95 8.22 -24.02
CA LEU A 494 50.25 6.94 -23.98
C LEU A 494 50.52 6.17 -22.69
N ASN A 495 51.74 6.23 -22.15
CA ASN A 495 52.09 5.59 -20.88
C ASN A 495 51.41 6.27 -19.69
N LEU A 496 51.34 7.60 -19.68
CA LEU A 496 50.61 8.37 -18.66
C LEU A 496 49.11 8.03 -18.67
N ILE A 497 48.50 7.99 -19.87
CA ILE A 497 47.09 7.59 -20.03
C ILE A 497 46.87 6.15 -19.56
N LYS A 498 47.77 5.21 -19.89
CA LYS A 498 47.65 3.81 -19.43
C LYS A 498 47.70 3.70 -17.91
N LYS A 499 48.61 4.42 -17.24
CA LYS A 499 48.78 4.40 -15.78
C LYS A 499 47.58 4.97 -15.01
N GLU A 500 46.81 5.85 -15.64
CA GLU A 500 45.62 6.45 -15.02
C GLU A 500 44.35 5.58 -15.21
N ILE A 501 44.37 4.69 -16.21
CA ILE A 501 43.25 3.83 -16.59
C ILE A 501 43.36 2.42 -15.98
N TYR A 502 44.58 1.88 -15.85
CA TYR A 502 44.91 0.56 -15.31
C TYR A 502 45.76 0.70 -14.06
#